data_AF-X1VM86-F1
#
_entry.id   AF-X1VM86-F1
#
_cell.length_a   1.000
_cell.length_b   1.000
_cell.length_c   1.000
_cell.angle_alpha   90.00
_cell.angle_beta   90.00
_cell.angle_gamma   90.00
#
_symmetry.space_group_name_H-M   'P 1'
#
loop_
_entity.id
_entity.type
_entity.pdbx_description
1 polymer ?
#
loop_
_entity_poly.entity_id
_entity_poly.type
_entity_poly.pdbx_seq_one_letter_code
_entity_poly.pdbx_strand_id
1 'polypeptide(L)'
;LPDKKVSLVIGVDIGISHDCSAVVAVTRDEGKIKLACHRAWQPSKKTELDLEESVEAYIKDLARDYTIREVRFDPYQFARSSQTLAKLGIRMVEFPQTQDRLTSMSQNLYDLIKGGGLVLYRDRQMKSHAQKATASETARGWRIVKKKASHKIDLIIALAMAALGATQVKEIDEISLVDSASTRKRFYIVKNQGGVNSMKDILKDFIINFSEDEDVEDFQKAENEDKLR
;
A
#
# COMPACT_ATOMS: atom_id res chain seq x y z
N LEU A 1 13.67 -1.58 5.02
CA LEU A 1 13.20 -1.07 6.32
C LEU A 1 13.68 -2.09 7.33
N PRO A 2 14.58 -1.75 8.26
CA PRO A 2 14.82 -2.61 9.41
C PRO A 2 14.77 -1.77 10.70
N ASP A 3 13.70 -1.89 11.46
CA ASP A 3 13.72 -1.88 12.94
C ASP A 3 12.29 -2.15 13.43
N LYS A 4 12.16 -2.90 14.53
CA LYS A 4 10.87 -3.26 15.17
C LYS A 4 10.08 -2.05 15.70
N LYS A 5 10.65 -0.84 15.58
CA LYS A 5 10.05 0.46 15.92
C LYS A 5 9.08 0.98 14.86
N VAL A 6 9.12 0.46 13.63
CA VAL A 6 8.18 0.89 12.59
C VAL A 6 6.85 0.18 12.81
N SER A 7 5.81 0.96 13.08
CA SER A 7 4.46 0.45 13.22
C SER A 7 3.72 0.48 11.89
N LEU A 8 3.14 -0.63 11.49
CA LEU A 8 2.48 -0.77 10.20
C LEU A 8 0.97 -0.83 10.35
N VAL A 9 0.28 -0.11 9.48
CA VAL A 9 -1.13 -0.36 9.15
C VAL A 9 -1.17 -1.01 7.78
N ILE A 10 -1.87 -2.13 7.66
CA ILE A 10 -1.90 -2.93 6.45
C ILE A 10 -3.31 -2.89 5.85
N GLY A 11 -3.39 -2.78 4.53
CA GLY A 11 -4.60 -3.01 3.75
C GLY A 11 -4.43 -4.25 2.87
N VAL A 12 -5.47 -5.09 2.81
CA VAL A 12 -5.52 -6.34 2.05
C VAL A 12 -6.71 -6.32 1.11
N ASP A 13 -6.45 -6.47 -0.18
CA ASP A 13 -7.47 -6.61 -1.23
C ASP A 13 -7.31 -7.98 -1.88
N ILE A 14 -8.36 -8.81 -1.88
CA ILE A 14 -8.29 -10.20 -2.35
C ILE A 14 -9.05 -10.37 -3.66
N GLY A 15 -8.36 -10.96 -4.63
CA GLY A 15 -8.93 -11.54 -5.82
C GLY A 15 -8.32 -12.92 -6.05
N ILE A 16 -9.09 -13.99 -5.76
CA ILE A 16 -8.62 -15.38 -5.91
C ILE A 16 -8.69 -15.87 -7.37
N SER A 17 -9.54 -15.25 -8.19
CA SER A 17 -9.78 -15.60 -9.60
C SER A 17 -9.81 -14.35 -10.47
N HIS A 18 -9.03 -14.34 -11.56
CA HIS A 18 -8.95 -13.29 -12.59
C HIS A 18 -8.45 -11.90 -12.16
N ASP A 19 -8.72 -11.44 -10.94
CA ASP A 19 -8.18 -10.21 -10.33
C ASP A 19 -6.89 -10.48 -9.55
N CYS A 20 -6.20 -9.41 -9.15
CA CYS A 20 -4.94 -9.51 -8.43
C CYS A 20 -5.24 -9.38 -6.93
N SER A 21 -4.61 -10.19 -6.09
CA SER A 21 -4.59 -9.95 -4.64
C SER A 21 -3.45 -9.02 -4.30
N ALA A 22 -3.62 -8.14 -3.31
CA ALA A 22 -2.65 -7.13 -2.92
C ALA A 22 -2.59 -6.97 -1.39
N VAL A 23 -1.37 -6.85 -0.88
CA VAL A 23 -1.08 -6.41 0.49
C VAL A 23 -0.25 -5.15 0.41
N VAL A 24 -0.71 -4.09 1.07
CA VAL A 24 0.00 -2.80 1.16
C VAL A 24 0.14 -2.42 2.62
N ALA A 25 1.36 -2.15 3.05
CA ALA A 25 1.66 -1.66 4.40
C ALA A 25 2.12 -0.21 4.34
N VAL A 26 1.55 0.62 5.22
CA VAL A 26 1.94 2.02 5.41
C VAL A 26 2.38 2.25 6.85
N THR A 27 3.25 3.23 7.04
CA THR A 27 3.62 3.76 8.36
C THR A 27 3.26 5.23 8.42
N ARG A 28 2.99 5.74 9.63
CA ARG A 28 2.93 7.19 9.86
C ARG A 28 4.33 7.67 10.24
N ASP A 29 4.76 8.77 9.67
CA ASP A 29 6.05 9.39 9.95
C ASP A 29 5.98 10.90 9.65
N GLU A 30 6.34 11.73 10.64
CA GLU A 30 6.26 13.19 10.59
C GLU A 30 4.88 13.71 10.12
N GLY A 31 3.80 13.11 10.63
CA GLY A 31 2.43 13.46 10.26
C GLY A 31 1.99 13.02 8.85
N LYS A 32 2.87 12.37 8.09
CA LYS A 32 2.59 11.84 6.74
C LYS A 32 2.38 10.33 6.77
N ILE A 33 1.61 9.83 5.81
CA ILE A 33 1.46 8.41 5.55
C ILE A 33 2.51 8.00 4.50
N LYS A 34 3.45 7.14 4.89
CA LYS A 34 4.52 6.64 4.02
C LYS A 34 4.27 5.18 3.64
N LEU A 35 4.33 4.86 2.36
CA LEU A 35 4.33 3.47 1.89
C LEU A 35 5.60 2.76 2.38
N ALA A 36 5.41 1.72 3.19
CA ALA A 36 6.50 0.96 3.78
C ALA A 36 6.93 -0.19 2.86
N CYS A 37 5.97 -1.01 2.45
CA CYS A 37 6.16 -2.12 1.51
C CYS A 37 4.82 -2.55 0.90
N HIS A 38 4.88 -3.20 -0.25
CA HIS A 38 3.72 -3.85 -0.87
C HIS A 38 4.11 -5.15 -1.56
N ARG A 39 3.11 -6.01 -1.74
CA ARG A 39 3.20 -7.18 -2.60
C ARG A 39 1.85 -7.42 -3.27
N ALA A 40 1.90 -7.88 -4.52
CA ALA A 40 0.71 -8.26 -5.27
C ALA A 40 0.93 -9.62 -5.93
N TRP A 41 -0.13 -10.41 -5.96
CA TRP A 41 -0.16 -11.74 -6.56
C TRP A 41 -1.22 -11.78 -7.64
N GLN A 42 -0.81 -12.17 -8.84
CA GLN A 42 -1.72 -12.35 -9.96
C GLN A 42 -1.92 -13.85 -10.19
N PRO A 43 -3.10 -14.41 -9.91
CA PRO A 43 -3.41 -15.79 -10.21
C PRO A 43 -3.37 -16.02 -11.72
N SER A 44 -2.97 -17.23 -12.11
CA SER A 44 -3.03 -17.63 -13.51
C SER A 44 -4.46 -18.00 -13.90
N LYS A 45 -4.77 -18.10 -15.19
CA LYS A 45 -6.09 -18.59 -15.62
C LYS A 45 -6.39 -20.03 -15.18
N LYS A 46 -5.37 -20.81 -14.82
CA LYS A 46 -5.47 -22.25 -14.53
C LYS A 46 -5.39 -22.58 -13.04
N THR A 47 -4.96 -21.63 -12.22
CA THR A 47 -4.61 -21.88 -10.83
C THR A 47 -5.02 -20.68 -10.00
N GLU A 48 -5.95 -20.92 -9.09
CA GLU A 48 -6.36 -19.94 -8.08
C GLU A 48 -5.20 -19.63 -7.14
N LEU A 49 -5.28 -18.47 -6.50
CA LEU A 49 -4.27 -18.07 -5.52
C LEU A 49 -4.47 -18.86 -4.21
N ASP A 50 -3.43 -19.58 -3.78
CA ASP A 50 -3.37 -20.13 -2.43
C ASP A 50 -3.12 -19.00 -1.42
N LEU A 51 -4.16 -18.61 -0.67
CA LEU A 51 -4.09 -17.51 0.28
C LEU A 51 -3.16 -17.79 1.47
N GLU A 52 -2.98 -19.06 1.85
CA GLU A 52 -2.18 -19.45 3.01
C GLU A 52 -0.68 -19.27 2.70
N GLU A 53 -0.24 -19.81 1.56
CA GLU A 53 1.16 -19.75 1.11
C GLU A 53 1.54 -18.40 0.49
N SER A 54 0.57 -17.51 0.23
CA SER A 54 0.81 -16.19 -0.37
C SER A 54 0.56 -15.04 0.61
N VAL A 55 -0.70 -14.68 0.81
CA VAL A 55 -1.12 -13.47 1.54
C VAL A 55 -0.89 -13.66 3.04
N GLU A 56 -1.32 -14.79 3.61
CA GLU A 56 -1.10 -15.06 5.03
C GLU A 56 0.39 -15.15 5.36
N ALA A 57 1.16 -15.91 4.58
CA ALA A 57 2.61 -16.04 4.73
C ALA A 57 3.30 -14.66 4.74
N TYR A 58 2.95 -13.79 3.78
CA TYR A 58 3.54 -12.45 3.72
C TYR A 58 3.17 -11.56 4.91
N ILE A 59 1.92 -11.62 5.39
CA ILE A 59 1.52 -10.87 6.60
C ILE A 59 2.23 -11.41 7.84
N LYS A 60 2.43 -12.74 7.94
CA LYS A 60 3.19 -13.38 9.03
C LYS A 60 4.65 -12.92 9.02
N ASP A 61 5.27 -12.79 7.85
CA ASP A 61 6.63 -12.26 7.73
C ASP A 61 6.70 -10.79 8.14
N LEU A 62 5.73 -9.96 7.74
CA LEU A 62 5.66 -8.57 8.22
C LEU A 62 5.47 -8.51 9.75
N ALA A 63 4.67 -9.38 10.34
CA ALA A 63 4.46 -9.42 11.79
C ALA A 63 5.70 -9.92 12.57
N ARG A 64 6.62 -10.61 11.92
CA ARG A 64 7.91 -11.02 12.49
C ARG A 64 8.86 -9.83 12.63
N ASP A 65 8.87 -8.96 11.62
CA ASP A 65 9.84 -7.89 11.47
C ASP A 65 9.34 -6.53 11.99
N TYR A 66 8.01 -6.34 12.07
CA TYR A 66 7.38 -5.06 12.39
C TYR A 66 6.24 -5.19 13.40
N THR A 67 5.93 -4.08 14.07
CA THR A 67 4.73 -3.98 14.91
C THR A 67 3.51 -3.72 14.04
N ILE A 68 2.60 -4.69 13.91
CA ILE A 68 1.35 -4.52 13.15
C ILE A 68 0.28 -3.88 14.04
N ARG A 69 -0.11 -2.64 13.71
CA ARG A 69 -1.15 -1.88 14.41
C ARG A 69 -2.55 -2.40 14.12
N GLU A 70 -2.83 -2.63 12.84
CA GLU A 70 -4.02 -3.32 12.35
C GLU A 70 -3.87 -3.73 10.90
N VAL A 71 -4.62 -4.76 10.51
CA VAL A 71 -4.78 -5.21 9.12
C VAL A 71 -6.24 -5.01 8.73
N ARG A 72 -6.51 -4.14 7.77
CA ARG A 72 -7.84 -3.91 7.19
C ARG A 72 -8.05 -4.76 5.96
N PHE A 73 -9.21 -5.40 5.86
CA PHE A 73 -9.51 -6.34 4.78
C PHE A 73 -11.02 -6.41 4.53
N ASP A 74 -11.43 -6.66 3.29
CA ASP A 74 -12.80 -7.09 3.02
C ASP A 74 -12.99 -8.56 3.44
N PRO A 75 -14.04 -8.93 4.18
CA PRO A 75 -14.23 -10.31 4.63
C PRO A 75 -14.53 -11.30 3.51
N TYR A 76 -15.01 -10.82 2.35
CA TYR A 76 -15.22 -11.66 1.17
C TYR A 76 -13.89 -12.30 0.76
N GLN A 77 -13.89 -13.63 0.64
CA GLN A 77 -12.71 -14.47 0.34
C GLN A 77 -11.58 -14.48 1.39
N PHE A 78 -11.56 -13.58 2.39
CA PHE A 78 -10.47 -13.50 3.38
C PHE A 78 -10.88 -13.80 4.83
N ALA A 79 -12.15 -14.10 5.11
CA ALA A 79 -12.63 -14.35 6.47
C ALA A 79 -11.93 -15.51 7.21
N ARG A 80 -11.61 -16.62 6.54
CA ARG A 80 -10.87 -17.73 7.17
C ARG A 80 -9.44 -17.32 7.51
N SER A 81 -8.76 -16.69 6.55
CA SER A 81 -7.38 -16.22 6.72
C SER A 81 -7.27 -15.17 7.82
N SER A 82 -8.25 -14.28 7.95
CA SER A 82 -8.27 -13.29 9.05
C SER A 82 -8.40 -13.95 10.42
N GLN A 83 -9.22 -14.98 10.57
CA GLN A 83 -9.30 -15.74 11.83
C GLN A 83 -7.97 -16.45 12.16
N THR A 84 -7.29 -17.02 11.16
CA THR A 84 -5.97 -17.63 11.34
C THR A 84 -4.95 -16.60 11.81
N LEU A 85 -4.87 -15.44 11.15
CA LEU A 85 -3.95 -14.36 11.51
C LEU A 85 -4.28 -13.75 12.89
N ALA A 86 -5.56 -13.62 13.24
CA ALA A 86 -6.00 -13.13 14.55
C ALA A 86 -5.56 -14.05 15.70
N LYS A 87 -5.54 -15.37 15.50
CA LYS A 87 -5.00 -16.33 16.48
C LYS A 87 -3.51 -16.13 16.78
N LEU A 88 -2.77 -15.47 15.89
CA LEU A 88 -1.36 -15.09 16.08
C LEU A 88 -1.21 -13.74 16.80
N GLY A 89 -2.30 -13.15 17.29
CA GLY A 89 -2.29 -11.85 17.96
C GLY A 89 -2.28 -10.65 17.01
N ILE A 90 -2.44 -10.87 15.69
CA ILE A 90 -2.50 -9.79 14.71
C ILE A 90 -3.90 -9.16 14.77
N ARG A 91 -3.97 -7.84 14.95
CA ARG A 91 -5.24 -7.12 15.01
C ARG A 91 -5.87 -7.02 13.62
N MET A 92 -6.81 -7.91 13.32
CA MET A 92 -7.58 -7.91 12.08
C MET A 92 -8.83 -7.03 12.22
N VAL A 93 -9.06 -6.13 11.26
CA VAL A 93 -10.19 -5.17 11.26
C VAL A 93 -10.98 -5.34 9.97
N GLU A 94 -12.21 -5.81 10.08
CA GLU A 94 -13.09 -5.96 8.93
C GLU A 94 -13.44 -4.60 8.29
N PHE A 95 -13.22 -4.55 6.99
CA PHE A 95 -13.52 -3.43 6.13
C PHE A 95 -14.37 -3.85 4.93
N PRO A 96 -15.66 -4.21 5.13
CA PRO A 96 -16.55 -4.53 4.01
C PRO A 96 -16.61 -3.36 3.03
N GLN A 97 -16.35 -3.62 1.75
CA GLN A 97 -16.30 -2.65 0.65
C GLN A 97 -17.71 -2.19 0.23
N THR A 98 -18.51 -1.79 1.22
CA THR A 98 -19.77 -1.07 1.03
C THR A 98 -19.52 0.28 0.36
N GLN A 99 -20.54 0.82 -0.32
CA GLN A 99 -20.42 2.07 -1.06
C GLN A 99 -19.88 3.23 -0.21
N ASP A 100 -20.37 3.39 1.02
CA ASP A 100 -19.93 4.47 1.91
C ASP A 100 -18.46 4.33 2.30
N ARG A 101 -18.02 3.12 2.63
CA ARG A 101 -16.61 2.85 2.98
C ARG A 101 -15.67 3.03 1.80
N LEU A 102 -16.08 2.60 0.60
CA LEU A 102 -15.35 2.84 -0.65
C LEU A 102 -15.20 4.33 -0.93
N THR A 103 -16.26 5.12 -0.72
CA THR A 103 -16.21 6.57 -0.86
C THR A 103 -15.30 7.20 0.21
N SER A 104 -15.40 6.78 1.47
CA SER A 104 -14.55 7.31 2.55
C SER A 104 -13.06 7.06 2.32
N MET A 105 -12.66 5.84 1.94
CA MET A 105 -11.25 5.55 1.68
C MET A 105 -10.73 6.27 0.42
N SER A 106 -11.60 6.43 -0.60
CA SER A 106 -11.27 7.16 -1.83
C SER A 106 -11.06 8.65 -1.55
N GLN A 107 -11.93 9.25 -0.75
CA GLN A 107 -11.82 10.65 -0.33
C GLN A 107 -10.59 10.88 0.54
N ASN A 108 -10.34 10.01 1.53
CA ASN A 108 -9.13 10.10 2.36
C ASN A 108 -7.85 10.02 1.50
N LEU A 109 -7.79 9.12 0.53
CA LEU A 109 -6.63 9.03 -0.36
C LEU A 109 -6.48 10.28 -1.24
N TYR A 110 -7.58 10.84 -1.74
CA TYR A 110 -7.58 12.14 -2.44
C TYR A 110 -6.94 13.23 -1.60
N ASP A 111 -7.42 13.40 -0.37
CA ASP A 111 -7.02 14.48 0.52
C ASP A 111 -5.54 14.35 0.90
N LEU A 112 -5.08 13.12 1.16
CA LEU A 112 -3.67 12.84 1.41
C LEU A 112 -2.78 13.19 0.22
N ILE A 113 -3.19 12.89 -1.02
CA ILE A 113 -2.38 13.23 -2.19
C ILE A 113 -2.42 14.75 -2.43
N LYS A 114 -3.61 15.36 -2.40
CA LYS A 114 -3.81 16.80 -2.62
C LYS A 114 -3.05 17.65 -1.58
N GLY A 115 -3.04 17.20 -0.33
CA GLY A 115 -2.36 17.86 0.79
C GLY A 115 -0.88 17.49 0.95
N GLY A 116 -0.30 16.65 0.09
CA GLY A 116 1.09 16.21 0.22
C GLY A 116 1.36 15.35 1.47
N GLY A 117 0.31 14.72 2.01
CA GLY A 117 0.35 13.83 3.17
C GLY A 117 0.70 12.38 2.84
N LEU A 118 0.79 12.01 1.55
CA LEU A 118 1.17 10.67 1.10
C LEU A 118 2.60 10.66 0.52
N VAL A 119 3.42 9.70 0.97
CA VAL A 119 4.80 9.50 0.51
C VAL A 119 4.96 8.07 -0.02
N LEU A 120 5.48 7.92 -1.23
CA LEU A 120 5.62 6.64 -1.91
C LEU A 120 7.06 6.43 -2.40
N TYR A 121 7.49 5.17 -2.52
CA TYR A 121 8.72 4.83 -3.24
C TYR A 121 8.43 4.49 -4.70
N ARG A 122 9.48 4.57 -5.54
CA ARG A 122 9.37 4.24 -6.96
C ARG A 122 9.20 2.74 -7.14
N ASP A 123 8.08 2.33 -7.73
CA ASP A 123 7.81 0.95 -8.09
C ASP A 123 6.97 0.87 -9.37
N ARG A 124 7.35 -0.04 -10.27
CA ARG A 124 6.70 -0.18 -11.59
C ARG A 124 5.28 -0.72 -11.47
N GLN A 125 5.03 -1.65 -10.54
CA GLN A 125 3.72 -2.27 -10.34
C GLN A 125 2.74 -1.25 -9.74
N MET A 126 3.16 -0.55 -8.68
CA MET A 126 2.40 0.52 -8.05
C MET A 126 2.03 1.62 -9.06
N LYS A 127 3.02 2.08 -9.86
CA LYS A 127 2.79 3.05 -10.94
C LYS A 127 1.77 2.56 -11.95
N SER A 128 1.87 1.29 -12.38
CA SER A 128 0.93 0.71 -13.35
C SER A 128 -0.51 0.66 -12.80
N HIS A 129 -0.68 0.26 -11.54
CA HIS A 129 -2.00 0.22 -10.91
C HIS A 129 -2.60 1.64 -10.74
N ALA A 130 -1.78 2.62 -10.33
CA ALA A 130 -2.19 4.01 -10.23
C ALA A 130 -2.65 4.59 -11.58
N GLN A 131 -1.90 4.34 -12.65
CA GLN A 131 -2.23 4.76 -14.01
C GLN A 131 -3.55 4.18 -14.53
N LYS A 132 -3.94 3.01 -14.03
CA LYS A 132 -5.14 2.29 -14.44
C LYS A 132 -6.36 2.64 -13.59
N ALA A 133 -6.15 3.24 -12.42
CA ALA A 133 -7.19 3.80 -11.57
C ALA A 133 -7.70 5.14 -12.12
N THR A 134 -8.97 5.42 -11.88
CA THR A 134 -9.60 6.71 -12.11
C THR A 134 -10.63 6.95 -11.01
N ALA A 135 -11.11 8.17 -10.88
CA ALA A 135 -12.23 8.46 -9.99
C ALA A 135 -13.55 8.53 -10.76
N SER A 136 -14.59 8.02 -10.14
CA SER A 136 -15.99 8.21 -10.51
C SER A 136 -16.65 9.07 -9.46
N GLU A 137 -17.33 10.12 -9.88
CA GLU A 137 -18.16 10.92 -8.99
C GLU A 137 -19.41 10.13 -8.58
N THR A 138 -19.85 10.35 -7.35
CA THR A 138 -21.08 9.79 -6.78
C THR A 138 -21.77 10.88 -5.97
N ALA A 139 -23.04 10.69 -5.63
CA ALA A 139 -23.78 11.64 -4.80
C ALA A 139 -23.14 11.95 -3.43
N ARG A 140 -22.25 11.07 -2.94
CA ARG A 140 -21.58 11.19 -1.63
C ARG A 140 -20.08 11.47 -1.72
N GLY A 141 -19.54 11.74 -2.91
CA GLY A 141 -18.12 11.99 -3.14
C GLY A 141 -17.52 11.10 -4.23
N TRP A 142 -16.22 10.86 -4.17
CA TRP A 142 -15.50 10.12 -5.22
C TRP A 142 -15.32 8.64 -4.87
N ARG A 143 -15.33 7.78 -5.90
CA ARG A 143 -14.95 6.37 -5.80
C ARG A 143 -13.80 6.05 -6.75
N ILE A 144 -12.79 5.33 -6.26
CA ILE A 144 -11.73 4.76 -7.10
C ILE A 144 -12.34 3.63 -7.94
N VAL A 145 -12.17 3.70 -9.26
CA VAL A 145 -12.65 2.69 -10.21
C VAL A 145 -11.60 2.35 -11.26
N LYS A 146 -11.73 1.19 -11.89
CA LYS A 146 -10.89 0.75 -13.00
C LYS A 146 -11.23 1.55 -14.27
N LYS A 147 -10.23 1.99 -15.05
CA LYS A 147 -10.47 2.60 -16.38
C LYS A 147 -11.07 1.61 -17.41
N LYS A 148 -10.73 0.33 -17.28
CA LYS A 148 -11.26 -0.79 -18.09
C LYS A 148 -11.45 -1.99 -17.18
N ALA A 149 -12.43 -2.85 -17.44
CA ALA A 149 -12.69 -4.04 -16.61
C ALA A 149 -11.47 -4.96 -16.46
N SER A 150 -10.62 -5.05 -17.50
CA SER A 150 -9.40 -5.86 -17.49
C SER A 150 -8.26 -5.26 -16.65
N HIS A 151 -8.34 -3.98 -16.28
CA HIS A 151 -7.28 -3.32 -15.52
C HIS A 151 -7.22 -3.78 -14.07
N LYS A 152 -6.00 -3.84 -13.55
CA LYS A 152 -5.71 -4.17 -12.15
C LYS A 152 -5.37 -2.90 -11.39
N ILE A 153 -6.05 -2.69 -10.28
CA ILE A 153 -5.91 -1.51 -9.41
C ILE A 153 -5.82 -1.91 -7.93
N ASP A 154 -5.64 -3.19 -7.67
CA ASP A 154 -5.84 -3.83 -6.35
C ASP A 154 -4.82 -3.29 -5.33
N LEU A 155 -3.58 -3.00 -5.75
CA LEU A 155 -2.61 -2.22 -4.96
C LEU A 155 -3.11 -0.84 -4.53
N ILE A 156 -3.88 -0.13 -5.36
CA ILE A 156 -4.44 1.20 -5.01
C ILE A 156 -5.61 1.05 -4.03
N ILE A 157 -6.41 0.00 -4.18
CA ILE A 157 -7.50 -0.32 -3.24
C ILE A 157 -6.92 -0.69 -1.87
N ALA A 158 -5.93 -1.60 -1.84
CA ALA A 158 -5.19 -1.95 -0.63
C ALA A 158 -4.50 -0.73 0.01
N LEU A 159 -3.87 0.14 -0.80
CA LEU A 159 -3.29 1.39 -0.31
C LEU A 159 -4.33 2.33 0.30
N ALA A 160 -5.49 2.51 -0.34
CA ALA A 160 -6.56 3.35 0.19
C ALA A 160 -7.07 2.85 1.54
N MET A 161 -7.26 1.53 1.69
CA MET A 161 -7.65 0.91 2.96
C MET A 161 -6.58 1.11 4.04
N ALA A 162 -5.31 0.85 3.71
CA ALA A 162 -4.19 1.02 4.64
C ALA A 162 -4.05 2.48 5.09
N ALA A 163 -4.12 3.42 4.16
CA ALA A 163 -4.00 4.85 4.42
C ALA A 163 -5.16 5.37 5.28
N LEU A 164 -6.40 4.94 5.03
CA LEU A 164 -7.54 5.27 5.88
C LEU A 164 -7.38 4.69 7.29
N GLY A 165 -6.82 3.50 7.42
CA GLY A 165 -6.48 2.95 8.73
C GLY A 165 -5.44 3.79 9.46
N ALA A 166 -4.37 4.15 8.78
CA ALA A 166 -3.30 4.94 9.38
C ALA A 166 -3.73 6.35 9.80
N THR A 167 -4.77 6.94 9.18
CA THR A 167 -5.33 8.22 9.63
C THR A 167 -6.30 8.08 10.81
N GLN A 168 -6.85 6.88 11.05
CA GLN A 168 -7.84 6.62 12.11
C GLN A 168 -7.25 5.94 13.35
N VAL A 169 -6.13 5.24 13.22
CA VAL A 169 -5.42 4.67 14.36
C VAL A 169 -4.88 5.81 15.20
N LYS A 170 -5.36 5.92 16.44
CA LYS A 170 -4.79 6.83 17.43
C LYS A 170 -3.33 6.42 17.70
N GLU A 171 -2.46 7.41 17.78
CA GLU A 171 -1.11 7.19 18.33
C GLU A 171 -1.25 6.62 19.73
N ILE A 172 -0.47 5.58 20.03
CA ILE A 172 -0.29 5.19 21.43
C ILE A 172 0.84 6.06 21.93
N ASP A 173 0.59 6.79 23.01
CA ASP A 173 1.59 7.56 23.73
C ASP A 173 2.84 6.69 23.96
N GLU A 174 3.99 7.21 23.54
CA GLU A 174 5.29 6.54 23.59
C GLU A 174 5.59 6.01 25.00
N ILE A 175 5.84 4.70 25.12
CA ILE A 175 6.67 4.18 26.22
C ILE A 175 8.09 4.06 25.65
N SER A 176 8.97 4.87 26.22
CA SER A 176 10.41 4.97 26.01
C SER A 176 11.13 3.62 25.83
N LEU A 177 12.08 3.53 24.89
CA LEU A 177 13.52 3.26 25.16
C LEU A 177 14.36 2.93 23.88
N VAL A 178 15.39 3.76 23.68
CA VAL A 178 16.78 3.59 23.16
C VAL A 178 17.09 3.11 21.71
N ASP A 179 18.04 3.85 21.14
CA ASP A 179 18.82 3.77 19.89
C ASP A 179 19.10 2.41 19.23
N SER A 180 19.15 2.40 17.89
CA SER A 180 20.37 2.13 17.11
C SER A 180 20.09 2.18 15.60
N ALA A 181 21.16 2.25 14.81
CA ALA A 181 21.21 2.84 13.48
C ALA A 181 20.96 1.89 12.29
N SER A 182 20.61 2.51 11.15
CA SER A 182 20.99 2.17 9.76
C SER A 182 20.09 1.24 8.92
N THR A 183 19.49 1.81 7.86
CA THR A 183 19.86 1.59 6.43
C THR A 183 18.86 2.38 5.55
N ARG A 184 19.33 3.43 4.86
CA ARG A 184 18.49 4.41 4.14
C ARG A 184 17.93 3.85 2.83
N LYS A 185 16.63 3.57 2.75
CA LYS A 185 15.89 3.67 1.47
C LYS A 185 15.59 5.14 1.21
N ARG A 186 15.81 5.63 -0.03
CA ARG A 186 15.47 7.00 -0.41
C ARG A 186 13.95 7.14 -0.50
N PHE A 187 13.38 8.02 0.33
CA PHE A 187 11.97 8.42 0.29
C PHE A 187 11.86 9.77 -0.45
N TYR A 188 10.82 9.95 -1.26
CA TYR A 188 10.59 11.21 -1.99
C TYR A 188 9.25 11.83 -1.56
N ILE A 189 9.25 13.13 -1.28
CA ILE A 189 8.04 13.90 -1.00
C ILE A 189 7.36 14.20 -2.34
N VAL A 190 6.09 13.80 -2.49
CA VAL A 190 5.26 14.22 -3.61
C VAL A 190 4.98 15.72 -3.45
N LYS A 191 5.59 16.56 -4.29
CA LYS A 191 5.28 17.99 -4.35
C LYS A 191 4.23 18.23 -5.43
N ASN A 192 3.21 19.01 -5.09
CA ASN A 192 2.17 19.48 -6.00
C ASN A 192 2.73 20.66 -6.81
N GLN A 193 2.87 20.50 -8.13
CA GLN A 193 3.15 21.63 -9.02
C GLN A 193 1.80 22.28 -9.37
N GLY A 194 1.61 23.50 -8.88
CA GLY A 194 0.30 24.17 -8.85
C GLY A 194 -0.43 24.18 -10.19
N GLY A 195 -1.75 23.90 -10.13
CA GLY A 195 -2.67 24.08 -11.25
C GLY A 195 -3.82 23.07 -11.40
N VAL A 196 -4.00 22.10 -10.49
CA VAL A 196 -4.86 20.92 -10.75
C VAL A 196 -6.21 20.94 -10.02
N ASN A 197 -7.29 20.95 -10.81
CA ASN A 197 -8.68 21.00 -10.36
C ASN A 197 -9.43 19.64 -10.41
N SER A 198 -8.74 18.50 -10.67
CA SER A 198 -9.42 17.18 -10.73
C SER A 198 -8.58 16.00 -10.20
N MET A 199 -9.25 15.02 -9.57
CA MET A 199 -8.66 13.75 -9.11
C MET A 199 -8.03 12.92 -10.25
N LYS A 200 -8.50 13.09 -11.50
CA LYS A 200 -7.88 12.46 -12.67
C LYS A 200 -6.46 12.99 -12.93
N ASP A 201 -6.20 14.24 -12.57
CA ASP A 201 -4.90 14.88 -12.77
C ASP A 201 -3.97 14.66 -11.58
N ILE A 202 -4.52 14.50 -10.37
CA ILE A 202 -3.75 14.10 -9.18
C ILE A 202 -3.14 12.69 -9.33
N LEU A 203 -3.87 11.75 -9.95
CA LEU A 203 -3.31 10.45 -10.34
C LEU A 203 -2.31 10.53 -11.50
N LYS A 204 -2.25 11.66 -12.24
CA LYS A 204 -1.17 11.95 -13.19
C LYS A 204 0.02 12.64 -12.52
N ASP A 205 -0.16 13.46 -11.49
CA ASP A 205 0.96 14.01 -10.70
C ASP A 205 1.66 12.95 -9.86
N PHE A 206 0.94 11.88 -9.51
CA PHE A 206 1.51 10.60 -9.09
C PHE A 206 2.57 10.07 -10.08
N ILE A 207 2.46 10.40 -11.38
CA ILE A 207 3.32 9.95 -12.48
C ILE A 207 4.46 10.94 -12.78
N ILE A 208 4.23 12.25 -12.69
CA ILE A 208 5.21 13.28 -13.09
C ILE A 208 6.44 13.30 -12.16
N ASN A 209 6.27 12.97 -10.88
CA ASN A 209 7.40 12.79 -9.96
C ASN A 209 8.24 11.51 -10.22
N PHE A 210 7.92 10.72 -11.25
CA PHE A 210 8.75 9.60 -11.71
C PHE A 210 9.75 9.97 -12.82
N SER A 211 9.75 11.17 -13.39
CA SER A 211 10.43 11.39 -14.68
C SER A 211 11.39 12.57 -14.83
N GLU A 212 11.95 13.19 -13.78
CA GLU A 212 13.05 14.15 -13.96
C GLU A 212 14.22 13.90 -12.96
N ASP A 213 15.27 13.33 -13.53
CA ASP A 213 16.72 13.29 -13.32
C ASP A 213 17.39 13.81 -12.04
N GLU A 214 18.24 12.94 -11.46
CA GLU A 214 19.70 13.14 -11.41
C GLU A 214 20.36 11.74 -11.39
N ASP A 215 21.12 11.44 -12.45
CA ASP A 215 21.96 10.25 -12.61
C ASP A 215 23.11 10.24 -11.59
N VAL A 216 23.39 9.07 -11.00
CA VAL A 216 24.78 8.69 -10.64
C VAL A 216 24.92 7.19 -10.88
N GLU A 217 25.86 6.87 -11.74
CA GLU A 217 26.41 5.55 -12.06
C GLU A 217 26.65 4.69 -10.81
N ASP A 218 26.11 3.45 -10.80
CA ASP A 218 26.79 2.25 -10.29
C ASP A 218 25.80 1.07 -10.28
N PHE A 219 25.70 0.35 -11.40
CA PHE A 219 24.99 -0.93 -11.46
C PHE A 219 25.70 -1.95 -12.36
N GLN A 220 27.04 -1.96 -12.34
CA GLN A 220 27.83 -2.95 -13.08
C GLN A 220 28.92 -3.68 -12.28
N LYS A 221 28.93 -3.59 -10.94
CA LYS A 221 29.91 -4.34 -10.11
C LYS A 221 29.36 -5.48 -9.25
N ALA A 222 28.05 -5.70 -9.17
CA ALA A 222 27.51 -6.76 -8.31
C ALA A 222 27.24 -8.11 -9.02
N GLU A 223 27.41 -8.20 -10.35
CA GLU A 223 27.14 -9.45 -11.11
C GLU A 223 28.39 -10.29 -11.44
N ASN A 224 29.60 -9.79 -11.13
CA ASN A 224 30.86 -10.49 -11.48
C ASN A 224 31.59 -11.16 -10.30
N GLU A 225 31.16 -10.95 -9.05
CA GLU A 225 31.84 -11.56 -7.88
C GLU A 225 31.22 -12.89 -7.43
N ASP A 226 30.03 -13.25 -7.94
CA ASP A 226 29.34 -14.52 -7.61
C ASP A 226 29.62 -15.66 -8.61
N LYS A 227 30.60 -15.46 -9.51
CA LYS A 227 31.10 -16.49 -10.45
C LYS A 227 32.55 -16.92 -10.21
N LEU A 228 33.17 -16.51 -9.10
CA LEU A 228 34.57 -16.85 -8.81
C LEU A 228 34.87 -17.24 -7.35
N ARG A 229 33.90 -17.82 -6.63
CA ARG A 229 34.14 -18.46 -5.33
C ARG A 229 33.44 -19.81 -5.25
#